data_AF-A0A954UCU6-F1
#
_entry.id   AF-A0A954UCU6-F1
#
_cell.length_a   1.000
_cell.length_b   1.000
_cell.length_c   1.000
_cell.angle_alpha   90.00
_cell.angle_beta   90.00
_cell.angle_gamma   90.00
#
_symmetry.space_group_name_H-M   'P 1'
#
loop_
_entity.id
_entity.type
_entity.pdbx_description
1 polymer ?
#
loop_
_entity_poly.entity_id
_entity_poly.type
_entity_poly.pdbx_seq_one_letter_code
_entity_poly.pdbx_strand_id
1 'polypeptide(L)'
;EIEDRQFNSEQVRVLGEMPDTEFLQLLDAIAEDELSKLFGPELENTRTTCSIPAKRGLRSLGVLRAAKVDLHLEPGHDGLPRVRIVVETERGTLRLPVTGIELYAADHVTPDEVQVAAVNARLAAASTALLAVGLSRPYRGSSNEPVWLQINNIFV
;
A
#
# COMPACT_ATOMS: atom_id res chain seq x y z
N GLU A 1 13.99 -6.90 -9.05
CA GLU A 1 12.94 -7.91 -8.82
C GLU A 1 13.18 -9.02 -9.83
N ILE A 2 13.10 -10.28 -9.41
CA ILE A 2 12.96 -11.39 -10.35
C ILE A 2 11.48 -11.71 -10.25
N GLU A 3 10.70 -11.31 -11.26
CA GLU A 3 9.32 -11.80 -11.37
C GLU A 3 9.38 -13.28 -11.71
N ASP A 4 8.60 -14.11 -11.01
CA ASP A 4 8.52 -15.56 -11.27
C ASP A 4 7.95 -15.89 -12.67
N ARG A 5 7.49 -14.88 -13.40
CA ARG A 5 6.87 -14.97 -14.71
C ARG A 5 7.52 -13.93 -15.64
N GLN A 6 7.96 -14.36 -16.82
CA GLN A 6 8.38 -13.43 -17.86
C GLN A 6 7.14 -12.81 -18.51
N PHE A 7 6.97 -11.49 -18.37
CA PHE A 7 5.95 -10.75 -19.07
C PHE A 7 6.29 -10.65 -20.56
N ASN A 8 5.42 -11.16 -21.42
CA ASN A 8 5.50 -10.98 -22.88
C ASN A 8 4.35 -10.07 -23.33
N SER A 9 4.66 -8.81 -23.62
CA SER A 9 3.68 -7.81 -24.04
C SER A 9 2.96 -8.19 -25.34
N GLU A 10 3.59 -8.95 -26.23
CA GLU A 10 2.99 -9.36 -27.51
C GLU A 10 1.87 -10.39 -27.35
N GLN A 11 1.83 -11.07 -26.19
CA GLN A 11 0.83 -12.09 -25.87
C GLN A 11 -0.25 -11.59 -24.93
N VAL A 12 -0.21 -10.30 -24.54
CA VAL A 12 -1.21 -9.70 -23.67
C VAL A 12 -2.52 -9.60 -24.43
N ARG A 13 -3.56 -10.23 -23.88
CA ARG A 13 -4.94 -10.10 -24.35
C ARG A 13 -5.89 -10.06 -23.16
N VAL A 14 -6.98 -9.32 -23.32
CA VAL A 14 -8.07 -9.30 -22.35
C VAL A 14 -8.78 -10.66 -22.40
N LEU A 15 -8.83 -11.37 -21.28
CA LEU A 15 -9.52 -12.67 -21.19
C LEU A 15 -11.00 -12.52 -20.83
N GLY A 16 -11.38 -11.37 -20.28
CA GLY A 16 -12.72 -11.04 -19.84
C GLY A 16 -12.67 -9.88 -18.85
N GLU A 17 -13.83 -9.49 -18.37
CA GLU A 17 -14.00 -8.50 -17.30
C GLU A 17 -14.43 -9.24 -16.03
N MET A 18 -13.82 -8.90 -14.91
CA MET A 18 -14.20 -9.39 -13.58
C MET A 18 -15.09 -8.33 -12.92
N PRO A 19 -16.28 -8.69 -12.42
CA PRO A 19 -17.11 -7.77 -11.65
C PRO A 19 -16.40 -7.29 -10.38
N ASP A 20 -16.58 -6.02 -10.02
CA ASP A 20 -15.96 -5.42 -8.83
C ASP A 20 -16.21 -6.24 -7.55
N THR A 21 -17.42 -6.77 -7.39
CA THR A 21 -17.77 -7.62 -6.25
C THR A 21 -16.94 -8.89 -6.18
N GLU A 22 -16.69 -9.54 -7.32
CA GLU A 22 -15.87 -10.76 -7.39
C GLU A 22 -14.41 -10.43 -7.10
N PHE A 23 -13.91 -9.32 -7.64
CA PHE A 23 -12.56 -8.83 -7.37
C PHE A 23 -12.35 -8.53 -5.88
N LEU A 24 -13.28 -7.80 -5.25
CA LEU A 24 -13.22 -7.48 -3.82
C LEU A 24 -13.31 -8.74 -2.94
N GLN A 25 -14.14 -9.72 -3.32
CA GLN A 25 -14.19 -11.00 -2.61
C GLN A 25 -12.87 -11.76 -2.68
N LEU A 26 -12.20 -11.74 -3.83
CA LEU A 26 -10.87 -12.35 -3.97
C LEU A 26 -9.82 -11.65 -3.11
N LEU A 27 -9.82 -10.30 -3.08
CA LEU A 27 -8.91 -9.55 -2.22
C LEU A 27 -9.17 -9.82 -0.75
N ASP A 28 -10.43 -9.82 -0.32
CA ASP A 28 -10.79 -10.11 1.07
C ASP A 28 -10.37 -11.54 1.47
N ALA A 29 -10.57 -12.52 0.59
CA ALA A 29 -10.19 -13.92 0.85
C ALA A 29 -8.68 -14.11 1.08
N ILE A 30 -7.83 -13.24 0.53
CA ILE A 30 -6.37 -13.28 0.73
C ILE A 30 -5.86 -12.26 1.75
N ALA A 31 -6.74 -11.40 2.29
CA ALA A 31 -6.36 -10.33 3.20
C ALA A 31 -6.08 -10.88 4.60
N GLU A 32 -4.98 -10.41 5.18
CA GLU A 32 -4.59 -10.69 6.55
C GLU A 32 -4.97 -9.54 7.48
N ASP A 33 -5.17 -9.83 8.77
CA ASP A 33 -5.41 -8.81 9.80
C ASP A 33 -4.11 -8.30 10.45
N GLU A 34 -2.98 -8.96 10.17
CA GLU A 34 -1.69 -8.70 10.83
C GLU A 34 -0.57 -8.51 9.80
N LEU A 35 0.20 -7.42 9.93
CA LEU A 35 1.37 -7.17 9.09
C LEU A 35 2.45 -8.23 9.25
N SER A 36 2.58 -8.83 10.44
CA SER A 36 3.53 -9.92 10.69
C SER A 36 3.23 -11.19 9.88
N LYS A 37 1.95 -11.51 9.65
CA LYS A 37 1.54 -12.60 8.75
C LYS A 37 1.84 -12.25 7.31
N LEU A 38 1.69 -10.97 6.94
CA LEU A 38 2.08 -10.50 5.61
C LEU A 38 3.58 -10.62 5.40
N PHE A 39 4.38 -9.95 6.20
CA PHE A 39 5.77 -9.69 5.85
C PHE A 39 6.80 -10.57 6.59
N GLY A 40 6.37 -11.34 7.58
CA GLY A 40 7.22 -12.24 8.35
C GLY A 40 7.84 -11.59 9.59
N PRO A 41 8.65 -12.38 10.34
CA PRO A 41 9.24 -11.95 11.60
C PRO A 41 10.31 -10.86 11.45
N GLU A 42 10.88 -10.68 10.25
CA GLU A 42 11.88 -9.64 9.96
C GLU A 42 11.29 -8.24 9.81
N LEU A 43 9.97 -8.09 9.93
CA LEU A 43 9.33 -6.79 9.95
C LEU A 43 9.63 -6.05 11.27
N GLU A 44 10.32 -4.93 11.17
CA GLU A 44 10.77 -4.11 12.29
C GLU A 44 9.98 -2.79 12.33
N ASN A 45 9.56 -2.39 13.53
CA ASN A 45 8.93 -1.09 13.75
C ASN A 45 9.99 0.01 13.78
N THR A 46 9.69 1.12 13.11
CA THR A 46 10.52 2.32 13.10
C THR A 46 9.66 3.55 13.37
N ARG A 47 9.69 4.11 14.60
CA ARG A 47 8.91 5.27 15.06
C ARG A 47 7.42 5.28 14.65
N THR A 48 7.12 5.56 13.39
CA THR A 48 5.78 5.67 12.79
C THR A 48 5.57 4.78 11.57
N THR A 49 6.49 3.89 11.21
CA THR A 49 6.37 2.99 10.04
C THR A 49 7.02 1.64 10.35
N CYS A 50 7.05 0.73 9.39
CA CYS A 50 7.82 -0.50 9.47
C CYS A 50 8.76 -0.67 8.28
N SER A 51 9.83 -1.42 8.50
CA SER A 51 10.83 -1.76 7.50
C SER A 51 11.26 -3.21 7.61
N ILE A 52 11.85 -3.72 6.53
CA ILE A 52 12.47 -5.05 6.48
C ILE A 52 13.89 -4.87 5.92
N PRO A 53 14.89 -5.59 6.44
CA PRO A 53 16.19 -5.65 5.80
C PRO A 53 16.08 -6.09 4.33
N ALA A 54 16.88 -5.53 3.44
CA ALA A 54 16.83 -5.92 2.03
C ALA A 54 17.00 -7.43 1.82
N LYS A 55 16.25 -7.98 0.85
CA LYS A 55 16.25 -9.40 0.48
C LYS A 55 15.82 -10.34 1.61
N ARG A 56 15.12 -9.83 2.63
CA ARG A 56 14.48 -10.59 3.70
C ARG A 56 12.95 -10.40 3.64
N GLY A 57 12.25 -11.04 4.55
CA GLY A 57 10.79 -11.03 4.64
C GLY A 57 10.14 -12.12 3.81
N LEU A 58 8.85 -12.33 4.06
CA LEU A 58 8.07 -13.43 3.48
C LEU A 58 7.55 -13.13 2.06
N ARG A 59 7.10 -11.89 1.82
CA ARG A 59 6.54 -11.40 0.55
C ARG A 59 6.78 -9.91 0.40
N SER A 60 6.78 -9.42 -0.84
CA SER A 60 6.94 -8.00 -1.17
C SER A 60 5.63 -7.23 -1.24
N LEU A 61 4.50 -7.93 -1.38
CA LEU A 61 3.15 -7.39 -1.51
C LEU A 61 2.16 -8.23 -0.70
N GLY A 62 1.10 -7.59 -0.21
CA GLY A 62 0.05 -8.23 0.55
C GLY A 62 -1.19 -7.35 0.65
N VAL A 63 -2.29 -7.91 1.17
CA VAL A 63 -3.52 -7.16 1.44
C VAL A 63 -3.75 -7.18 2.95
N LEU A 64 -3.83 -5.99 3.56
CA LEU A 64 -4.13 -5.83 4.98
C LEU A 64 -5.60 -5.43 5.14
N ARG A 65 -6.32 -6.14 6.00
CA ARG A 65 -7.65 -5.75 6.45
C ARG A 65 -7.52 -4.78 7.63
N ALA A 66 -8.05 -3.57 7.49
CA ALA A 66 -7.92 -2.52 8.49
C ALA A 66 -9.28 -1.92 8.86
N ALA A 67 -9.57 -1.81 10.16
CA ALA A 67 -10.85 -1.30 10.65
C ALA A 67 -10.89 0.24 10.75
N LYS A 68 -9.76 0.88 11.07
CA LYS A 68 -9.66 2.34 11.21
C LYS A 68 -8.49 2.86 10.40
N VAL A 69 -8.82 3.71 9.45
CA VAL A 69 -7.88 4.26 8.48
C VAL A 69 -8.27 5.68 8.12
N ASP A 70 -7.29 6.58 8.08
CA ASP A 70 -7.47 7.98 7.70
C ASP A 70 -6.36 8.42 6.76
N LEU A 71 -6.70 9.15 5.70
CA LEU A 71 -5.74 9.80 4.82
C LEU A 71 -5.44 11.21 5.30
N HIS A 72 -4.15 11.55 5.25
CA HIS A 72 -3.63 12.85 5.61
C HIS A 72 -2.71 13.38 4.50
N LEU A 73 -2.74 14.68 4.29
CA LEU A 73 -1.72 15.38 3.52
C LEU A 73 -0.65 15.88 4.49
N GLU A 74 0.58 15.44 4.29
CA GLU A 74 1.73 15.83 5.10
C GLU A 74 2.78 16.54 4.23
N PRO A 75 3.50 17.53 4.77
CA PRO A 75 4.59 18.18 4.02
C PRO A 75 5.73 17.20 3.74
N GLY A 76 6.10 17.07 2.47
CA GLY A 76 7.30 16.36 2.05
C GLY A 76 8.59 17.14 2.36
N HIS A 77 9.73 16.46 2.31
CA HIS A 77 11.04 17.09 2.50
C HIS A 77 11.37 18.16 1.45
N ASP A 78 10.77 18.06 0.28
CA ASP A 78 10.86 19.01 -0.83
C ASP A 78 9.77 20.10 -0.79
N GLY A 79 8.98 20.15 0.28
CA GLY A 79 7.91 21.14 0.46
C GLY A 79 6.61 20.79 -0.26
N LEU A 80 6.59 19.77 -1.12
CA LEU A 80 5.38 19.27 -1.76
C LEU A 80 4.58 18.37 -0.81
N PRO A 81 3.25 18.49 -0.75
CA PRO A 81 2.44 17.61 0.08
C PRO A 81 2.51 16.16 -0.40
N ARG A 82 2.39 15.22 0.54
CA ARG A 82 2.38 13.76 0.32
C ARG A 82 1.17 13.15 0.98
N VAL A 83 0.57 12.18 0.31
CA VAL A 83 -0.54 11.42 0.89
C VAL A 83 0.04 10.37 1.84
N ARG A 84 -0.43 10.38 3.08
CA ARG A 84 -0.14 9.38 4.11
C ARG A 84 -1.42 8.74 4.58
N ILE A 85 -1.37 7.45 4.89
CA ILE A 85 -2.43 6.77 5.63
C ILE A 85 -2.00 6.60 7.08
N VAL A 86 -2.90 6.90 8.00
CA VAL A 86 -2.80 6.52 9.42
C VAL A 86 -3.62 5.25 9.60
N VAL A 87 -3.01 4.19 10.12
CA VAL A 87 -3.68 2.88 10.29
C VAL A 87 -3.30 2.26 11.62
N GLU A 88 -4.29 1.73 12.34
CA GLU A 88 -4.08 0.91 13.54
C GLU A 88 -3.78 -0.54 13.14
N THR A 89 -2.69 -1.10 13.64
CA THR A 89 -2.25 -2.48 13.36
C THR A 89 -1.83 -3.19 14.65
N GLU A 90 -1.50 -4.48 14.57
CA GLU A 90 -0.93 -5.24 15.69
C GLU A 90 0.42 -4.68 16.15
N ARG A 91 1.04 -3.83 15.33
CA ARG A 91 2.31 -3.15 15.57
C ARG A 91 2.15 -1.71 16.07
N GLY A 92 0.92 -1.30 16.37
CA GLY A 92 0.57 0.06 16.78
C GLY A 92 0.09 0.93 15.62
N THR A 93 -0.02 2.23 15.88
CA THR A 93 -0.45 3.21 14.87
C THR A 93 0.69 3.53 13.93
N LEU A 94 0.51 3.21 12.64
CA LEU A 94 1.47 3.46 11.59
C LEU A 94 1.01 4.63 10.71
N ARG A 95 1.99 5.34 10.14
CA ARG A 95 1.85 6.42 9.16
C ARG A 95 2.61 6.02 7.90
N LEU A 96 1.90 5.47 6.93
CA LEU A 96 2.49 4.86 5.74
C LEU A 96 2.33 5.78 4.52
N PRO A 97 3.35 5.88 3.63
CA PRO A 97 3.19 6.56 2.35
C PRO A 97 2.14 5.86 1.49
N VAL A 98 1.33 6.64 0.76
CA VAL A 98 0.40 6.12 -0.24
C VAL A 98 0.88 6.47 -1.64
N THR A 99 0.98 5.47 -2.51
CA THR A 99 1.52 5.58 -3.87
C THR A 99 0.49 5.32 -4.97
N GLY A 100 -0.76 5.07 -4.61
CA GLY A 100 -1.88 4.93 -5.56
C GLY A 100 -2.05 6.20 -6.39
N ILE A 101 -1.92 6.06 -7.71
CA ILE A 101 -1.87 7.20 -8.65
C ILE A 101 -3.19 7.97 -8.70
N GLU A 102 -4.29 7.31 -8.33
CA GLU A 102 -5.65 7.85 -8.29
C GLU A 102 -5.82 8.97 -7.26
N LEU A 103 -4.91 9.09 -6.30
CA LEU A 103 -4.89 10.15 -5.29
C LEU A 103 -4.07 11.37 -5.71
N TYR A 104 -3.52 11.36 -6.93
CA TYR A 104 -2.67 12.40 -7.46
C TYR A 104 -3.27 12.99 -8.73
N ALA A 105 -2.93 14.25 -9.00
CA ALA A 105 -3.28 14.94 -10.23
C ALA A 105 -2.60 14.27 -11.45
N ALA A 106 -2.89 14.78 -12.64
CA ALA A 106 -2.35 14.25 -13.90
C ALA A 106 -0.82 14.28 -14.02
N ASP A 107 -0.13 15.02 -13.14
CA ASP A 107 1.33 15.01 -13.04
C ASP A 107 1.89 13.82 -12.24
N HIS A 108 1.00 13.03 -11.61
CA HIS A 108 1.30 11.89 -10.74
C HIS A 108 2.22 12.23 -9.56
N VAL A 109 2.29 13.50 -9.16
CA VAL A 109 3.18 14.00 -8.10
C VAL A 109 2.42 14.85 -7.10
N THR A 110 1.49 15.69 -7.58
CA THR A 110 0.71 16.60 -6.75
C THR A 110 -0.53 15.87 -6.23
N PRO A 111 -0.73 15.74 -4.91
CA PRO A 111 -1.96 15.16 -4.37
C PRO A 111 -3.21 15.89 -4.86
N ASP A 112 -4.22 15.13 -5.27
CA ASP A 112 -5.55 15.66 -5.56
C ASP A 112 -6.35 15.71 -4.26
N GLU A 113 -6.45 16.89 -3.65
CA GLU A 113 -7.12 17.08 -2.37
C GLU A 113 -8.61 16.68 -2.41
N VAL A 114 -9.27 16.84 -3.56
CA VAL A 114 -10.69 16.48 -3.74
C VAL A 114 -10.83 14.97 -3.72
N GLN A 115 -9.94 14.25 -4.42
CA GLN A 115 -9.96 12.78 -4.41
C GLN A 115 -9.58 12.21 -3.04
N VAL A 116 -8.58 12.79 -2.38
CA VAL A 116 -8.20 12.39 -1.01
C VAL A 116 -9.37 12.57 -0.05
N ALA A 117 -10.08 13.70 -0.10
CA ALA A 117 -11.27 13.93 0.72
C ALA A 117 -12.41 12.95 0.39
N ALA A 118 -12.63 12.65 -0.89
CA ALA A 118 -13.65 11.70 -1.33
C ALA A 118 -13.35 10.25 -0.88
N VAL A 119 -12.09 9.84 -0.88
CA VAL A 119 -11.67 8.54 -0.34
C VAL A 119 -11.84 8.51 1.18
N ASN A 120 -11.44 9.57 1.89
CA ASN A 120 -11.68 9.67 3.34
C ASN A 120 -13.15 9.57 3.72
N ALA A 121 -14.05 10.20 2.95
CA ALA A 121 -15.48 10.08 3.19
C ALA A 121 -15.99 8.63 3.06
N ARG A 122 -15.45 7.87 2.10
CA ARG A 122 -15.77 6.44 1.92
C ARG A 122 -15.17 5.59 3.04
N LEU A 123 -13.92 5.83 3.42
CA LEU A 123 -13.25 5.16 4.54
C LEU A 123 -14.03 5.36 5.84
N ALA A 124 -14.52 6.57 6.10
CA ALA A 124 -15.30 6.88 7.30
C ALA A 124 -16.68 6.19 7.33
N ALA A 125 -17.24 5.86 6.17
CA ALA A 125 -18.51 5.14 6.04
C ALA A 125 -18.34 3.61 6.07
N ALA A 126 -17.15 3.11 5.74
CA ALA A 126 -16.83 1.70 5.75
C ALA A 126 -16.46 1.21 7.17
N SER A 127 -16.87 -0.01 7.52
CA SER A 127 -16.42 -0.65 8.78
C SER A 127 -15.00 -1.20 8.68
N THR A 128 -14.54 -1.45 7.45
CA THR A 128 -13.27 -2.10 7.13
C THR A 128 -12.82 -1.62 5.76
N ALA A 129 -11.52 -1.41 5.59
CA ALA A 129 -10.86 -1.20 4.30
C ALA A 129 -9.85 -2.32 4.03
N LEU A 130 -9.66 -2.64 2.76
CA LEU A 130 -8.57 -3.50 2.31
C LEU A 130 -7.45 -2.61 1.75
N LEU A 131 -6.26 -2.75 2.31
CA LEU A 131 -5.09 -1.96 1.91
C LEU A 131 -4.10 -2.87 1.18
N ALA A 132 -3.80 -2.57 -0.08
CA ALA A 132 -2.69 -3.23 -0.76
C ALA A 132 -1.38 -2.66 -0.21
N VAL A 133 -0.68 -3.44 0.61
CA VAL A 133 0.58 -3.06 1.25
C VAL A 133 1.74 -3.64 0.46
N GLY A 134 2.77 -2.83 0.21
CA GLY A 134 3.99 -3.25 -0.45
C GLY A 134 5.26 -2.80 0.23
N LEU A 135 6.37 -3.40 -0.17
CA LEU A 135 7.71 -2.95 0.16
C LEU A 135 8.20 -1.95 -0.87
N SER A 136 8.83 -0.87 -0.41
CA SER A 136 9.54 0.08 -1.25
C SER A 136 10.75 -0.57 -1.92
N ARG A 137 11.31 0.12 -2.90
CA ARG A 137 12.65 -0.21 -3.38
C ARG A 137 13.70 0.25 -2.36
N PRO A 138 14.85 -0.45 -2.24
CA PRO A 138 15.96 0.02 -1.44
C PRO A 138 16.44 1.40 -1.90
N TYR A 139 16.74 2.29 -0.95
CA TYR A 139 17.20 3.63 -1.26
C TYR A 139 18.52 3.61 -2.05
N ARG A 140 18.60 4.42 -3.11
CA ARG A 140 19.76 4.52 -4.03
C ARG A 140 20.21 3.18 -4.64
N GLY A 141 19.35 2.17 -4.66
CA GLY A 141 19.68 0.85 -5.22
C GLY A 141 20.73 0.07 -4.42
N SER A 142 21.09 0.52 -3.22
CA SER A 142 21.97 -0.23 -2.33
C SER A 142 21.23 -1.48 -1.86
N SER A 143 21.79 -2.66 -2.17
CA SER A 143 21.15 -3.93 -1.84
C SER A 143 21.09 -4.25 -0.35
N ASN A 144 21.62 -3.37 0.49
CA ASN A 144 21.71 -3.55 1.93
C ASN A 144 20.82 -2.55 2.70
N GLU A 145 20.23 -1.56 2.01
CA GLU A 145 19.33 -0.60 2.64
C GLU A 145 17.99 -1.26 2.97
N PRO A 146 17.37 -0.94 4.11
CA PRO A 146 16.05 -1.45 4.42
C PRO A 146 15.01 -1.00 3.39
N VAL A 147 14.02 -1.85 3.18
CA VAL A 147 12.82 -1.55 2.38
C VAL A 147 11.67 -1.23 3.32
N TRP A 148 10.87 -0.24 2.95
CA TRP A 148 9.86 0.37 3.83
C TRP A 148 8.46 -0.04 3.40
N LEU A 149 7.52 -0.14 4.34
CA LEU A 149 6.11 -0.33 3.98
C LEU A 149 5.55 0.90 3.25
N GLN A 150 4.70 0.64 2.26
CA GLN A 150 3.91 1.63 1.51
C GLN A 150 2.54 1.05 1.17
N ILE A 151 1.54 1.91 1.00
CA ILE A 151 0.21 1.52 0.50
C ILE A 151 0.14 1.83 -0.99
N ASN A 152 -0.08 0.79 -1.78
CA ASN A 152 -0.17 0.89 -3.22
C ASN A 152 -1.61 1.14 -3.70
N ASN A 153 -2.61 0.68 -2.95
CA ASN A 153 -4.02 0.84 -3.29
C ASN A 153 -4.92 0.68 -2.06
N ILE A 154 -6.12 1.26 -2.12
CA ILE A 154 -7.12 1.28 -1.04
C ILE A 154 -8.46 0.85 -1.63
N PHE A 155 -9.07 -0.17 -1.04
CA PHE A 155 -10.37 -0.69 -1.44
C PHE A 155 -11.37 -0.56 -0.28
N VAL A 156 -12.53 0.02 -0.58
CA VAL A 156 -13.66 0.31 0.32
C VAL A 156 -14.99 0.10 -0.38
#